data_AF-A0A7C2Y0Q7-F1
#
_entry.id   AF-A0A7C2Y0Q7-F1
#
_cell.length_a   1.000
_cell.length_b   1.000
_cell.length_c   1.000
_cell.angle_alpha   90.00
_cell.angle_beta   90.00
_cell.angle_gamma   90.00
#
_symmetry.space_group_name_H-M   'P 1'
#
loop_
_entity.id
_entity.type
_entity.pdbx_description
1 polymer ?
#
loop_
_entity_poly.entity_id
_entity_poly.type
_entity_poly.pdbx_seq_one_letter_code
_entity_poly.pdbx_strand_id
1 'polypeptide(L)'
;MRKKSIKNKKNSGSKIKARDPLPNFKSLEEEIEFWETHSLTDYRDYWREVKDVKIDLVPRRLNLEVELAQRINELARQRGVSSETLMNLWLQQKLSETLKRDKRRQKTSSRPVAASQYA
;
A
#
# COMPACT_ATOMS: atom_id res chain seq x y z
N MET A 1 -35.34 -48.67 -27.36
CA MET A 1 -34.21 -47.86 -26.85
C MET A 1 -34.48 -46.38 -27.18
N ARG A 2 -34.81 -45.54 -26.18
CA ARG A 2 -35.09 -44.10 -26.39
C ARG A 2 -33.90 -43.27 -25.90
N LYS A 3 -33.22 -42.57 -26.81
CA LYS A 3 -32.11 -41.67 -26.47
C LYS A 3 -32.68 -40.41 -25.77
N LYS A 4 -32.20 -40.11 -24.57
CA LYS A 4 -32.49 -38.86 -23.83
C LYS A 4 -31.72 -37.72 -24.49
N SER A 5 -32.42 -36.73 -25.06
CA SER A 5 -31.84 -35.44 -25.44
C SER A 5 -31.57 -34.61 -24.19
N ILE A 6 -30.30 -34.42 -23.86
CA ILE A 6 -29.86 -33.43 -22.88
C ILE A 6 -30.01 -32.06 -23.55
N LYS A 7 -31.05 -31.31 -23.18
CA LYS A 7 -31.19 -29.90 -23.55
C LYS A 7 -30.17 -29.10 -22.73
N ASN A 8 -29.12 -28.62 -23.40
CA ASN A 8 -28.11 -27.78 -22.78
C ASN A 8 -28.74 -26.42 -22.44
N LYS A 9 -28.70 -26.06 -21.16
CA LYS A 9 -29.29 -24.86 -20.56
C LYS A 9 -28.52 -23.64 -21.08
N LYS A 10 -29.14 -22.83 -21.94
CA LYS A 10 -28.52 -21.59 -22.45
C LYS A 10 -28.24 -20.66 -21.27
N ASN A 11 -26.98 -20.23 -21.18
CA ASN A 11 -26.47 -19.26 -20.20
C ASN A 11 -27.35 -18.01 -20.19
N SER A 12 -27.82 -17.65 -19.00
CA SER A 12 -28.52 -16.41 -18.72
C SER A 12 -27.54 -15.24 -18.84
N GLY A 13 -27.47 -14.63 -20.03
CA GLY A 13 -26.88 -13.31 -20.20
C GLY A 13 -27.65 -12.31 -19.35
N SER A 14 -26.97 -11.74 -18.36
CA SER A 14 -27.44 -10.63 -17.54
C SER A 14 -28.02 -9.54 -18.43
N LYS A 15 -29.24 -9.10 -18.13
CA LYS A 15 -29.94 -8.01 -18.83
C LYS A 15 -29.05 -6.77 -18.87
N ILE A 16 -28.59 -6.39 -20.06
CA ILE A 16 -27.86 -5.14 -20.28
C ILE A 16 -28.88 -4.01 -20.12
N LYS A 17 -28.79 -3.25 -19.02
CA LYS A 17 -29.51 -1.98 -18.90
C LYS A 17 -28.94 -1.05 -19.96
N ALA A 18 -29.81 -0.38 -20.72
CA ALA A 18 -29.37 0.67 -21.63
C ALA A 18 -28.69 1.77 -20.80
N ARG A 19 -27.40 2.01 -21.06
CA ARG A 19 -26.63 3.13 -20.50
C ARG A 19 -26.83 4.35 -21.40
N ASP A 20 -26.82 5.53 -20.81
CA ASP A 20 -26.89 6.77 -21.57
C ASP A 20 -25.59 6.96 -22.38
N PRO A 21 -25.66 7.56 -23.59
CA PRO A 21 -24.47 7.84 -24.37
C PRO A 21 -23.63 8.93 -23.69
N LEU A 22 -22.31 8.87 -23.85
CA LEU A 22 -21.42 9.90 -23.29
C LEU A 22 -21.66 11.25 -24.02
N PRO A 23 -22.08 12.32 -23.32
CA PRO A 23 -22.36 13.61 -23.94
C PRO A 23 -21.07 14.41 -24.22
N ASN A 24 -21.19 15.45 -25.05
CA ASN A 24 -20.14 16.47 -25.16
C ASN A 24 -20.37 17.51 -24.06
N PHE A 25 -19.57 17.44 -22.99
CA PHE A 25 -19.64 18.37 -21.87
C PHE A 25 -19.28 19.79 -22.32
N LYS A 26 -20.09 20.76 -21.90
CA LYS A 26 -19.89 22.20 -22.18
C LYS A 26 -19.26 22.94 -21.01
N SER A 27 -19.31 22.37 -19.80
CA SER A 27 -18.64 22.89 -18.60
C SER A 27 -18.20 21.75 -17.68
N LEU A 28 -17.34 22.07 -16.70
CA LEU A 28 -16.85 21.12 -15.72
C LEU A 28 -17.98 20.68 -14.77
N GLU A 29 -18.89 21.58 -14.43
CA GLU A 29 -20.04 21.31 -13.55
C GLU A 29 -20.96 20.24 -14.15
N GLU A 30 -21.18 20.27 -15.47
CA GLU A 30 -21.97 19.27 -16.21
C GLU A 30 -21.30 17.89 -16.18
N GLU A 31 -19.97 17.85 -16.31
CA GLU A 31 -19.19 16.61 -16.21
C GLU A 31 -19.28 16.00 -14.80
N ILE A 32 -19.18 16.82 -13.76
CA ILE A 32 -19.32 16.38 -12.37
C ILE A 32 -20.71 15.80 -12.11
N GLU A 33 -21.77 16.54 -12.45
CA GLU A 33 -23.17 16.11 -12.24
C GLU A 33 -23.46 14.78 -12.95
N PHE A 34 -22.92 14.61 -14.17
CA PHE A 34 -23.02 13.35 -14.90
C PHE A 34 -22.33 12.19 -14.15
N TRP A 35 -21.08 12.38 -13.69
CA TRP A 35 -20.32 11.33 -13.00
C TRP A 35 -20.75 11.07 -11.54
N GLU A 36 -21.55 11.93 -10.93
CA GLU A 36 -22.19 11.62 -9.63
C GLU A 36 -23.16 10.44 -9.73
N THR A 37 -23.82 10.29 -10.88
CA THR A 37 -24.86 9.27 -11.10
C THR A 37 -24.39 8.10 -11.97
N HIS A 38 -23.30 8.27 -12.71
CA HIS A 38 -22.78 7.28 -13.66
C HIS A 38 -21.48 6.63 -13.21
N SER A 39 -21.33 5.31 -13.41
CA SER A 39 -20.05 4.64 -13.16
C SER A 39 -19.12 4.76 -14.35
N LEU A 40 -17.86 5.16 -14.10
CA LEU A 40 -16.80 5.12 -15.12
C LEU A 40 -16.64 3.73 -15.77
N THR A 41 -16.92 2.67 -15.01
CA THR A 41 -16.77 1.29 -15.48
C THR A 41 -17.79 0.89 -16.55
N ASP A 42 -18.89 1.64 -16.68
CA ASP A 42 -19.92 1.43 -17.70
C ASP A 42 -19.52 2.01 -19.07
N TYR A 43 -18.43 2.79 -19.17
CA TYR A 43 -17.99 3.48 -20.39
C TYR A 43 -16.66 2.96 -20.95
N ARG A 44 -16.35 1.67 -20.76
CA ARG A 44 -15.08 1.05 -21.18
C ARG A 44 -14.76 1.20 -22.67
N ASP A 45 -15.76 1.31 -23.54
CA ASP A 45 -15.54 1.49 -24.98
C ASP A 45 -14.88 2.83 -25.33
N TYR A 46 -14.93 3.80 -24.41
CA TYR A 46 -14.25 5.09 -24.51
C TYR A 46 -12.85 5.06 -23.90
N TRP A 47 -12.44 3.94 -23.28
CA TRP A 47 -11.12 3.83 -22.67
C TRP A 47 -10.08 3.53 -23.74
N ARG A 48 -8.89 4.11 -23.56
CA ARG A 48 -7.72 3.73 -24.36
C ARG A 48 -7.00 2.58 -23.66
N GLU A 49 -6.72 1.52 -24.40
CA GLU A 49 -5.91 0.41 -23.90
C GLU A 49 -4.48 0.89 -23.62
N VAL A 50 -4.01 0.68 -22.38
CA VAL A 50 -2.63 0.95 -21.98
C VAL A 50 -1.93 -0.39 -21.82
N LYS A 51 -1.02 -0.72 -22.75
CA LYS A 51 -0.39 -2.04 -22.83
C LYS A 51 0.83 -2.21 -21.93
N ASP A 52 1.55 -1.12 -21.64
CA ASP A 52 2.85 -1.16 -20.97
C ASP A 52 2.86 -0.37 -19.66
N VAL A 53 2.03 -0.78 -18.70
CA VAL A 53 2.12 -0.26 -17.34
C VAL A 53 3.25 -0.96 -16.60
N LYS A 54 4.42 -0.31 -16.53
CA LYS A 54 5.51 -0.76 -15.67
C LYS A 54 5.32 -0.19 -14.27
N ILE A 55 4.92 -1.05 -13.33
CA ILE A 55 4.90 -0.71 -11.90
C ILE A 55 6.15 -1.32 -11.27
N ASP A 56 7.14 -0.49 -10.96
CA ASP A 56 8.34 -0.92 -10.25
C ASP A 56 8.09 -0.91 -8.74
N LEU A 57 7.44 -1.97 -8.26
CA LEU A 57 7.32 -2.22 -6.83
C LEU A 57 8.55 -3.03 -6.40
N VAL A 58 9.52 -2.36 -5.76
CA VAL A 58 10.62 -3.05 -5.08
C VAL A 58 10.20 -3.31 -3.63
N PRO A 59 9.66 -4.51 -3.28
CA PRO A 59 9.27 -4.80 -1.92
C PRO A 59 10.51 -4.86 -1.03
N ARG A 60 10.57 -3.99 -0.02
CA ARG A 60 11.57 -4.11 1.04
C ARG A 60 11.07 -5.14 2.06
N ARG A 61 11.80 -6.26 2.17
CA ARG A 61 11.47 -7.33 3.11
C ARG A 61 12.51 -7.38 4.23
N LEU A 62 12.04 -7.47 5.46
CA LEU A 62 12.86 -7.75 6.63
C LEU A 62 12.47 -9.13 7.16
N ASN A 63 13.45 -10.00 7.33
CA ASN A 63 13.21 -11.31 7.94
C ASN A 63 13.19 -11.15 9.46
N LEU A 64 12.13 -11.65 10.08
CA LEU A 64 11.95 -11.69 11.52
C LEU A 64 11.82 -13.13 11.98
N GLU A 65 12.26 -13.38 13.21
CA GLU A 65 11.97 -14.61 13.93
C GLU A 65 10.45 -14.72 14.16
N VAL A 66 9.93 -15.94 14.12
CA VAL A 66 8.48 -16.19 14.02
C VAL A 66 7.75 -15.72 15.28
N GLU A 67 8.27 -16.02 16.46
CA GLU A 67 7.65 -15.59 17.72
C GLU A 67 7.67 -14.07 17.86
N LEU A 68 8.78 -13.42 17.49
CA LEU A 68 8.87 -11.96 17.47
C LEU A 68 7.82 -11.33 16.55
N ALA A 69 7.67 -11.86 15.33
CA ALA A 69 6.67 -11.36 14.38
C ALA A 69 5.24 -11.48 14.92
N GLN A 70 4.92 -12.60 15.58
CA GLN A 70 3.62 -12.80 16.23
C GLN A 70 3.36 -11.79 17.34
N ARG A 71 4.34 -11.53 18.21
CA ARG A 71 4.22 -10.55 19.30
C ARG A 71 4.03 -9.13 18.78
N ILE A 72 4.76 -8.75 17.72
CA ILE A 72 4.61 -7.44 17.07
C ILE A 72 3.21 -7.31 16.47
N ASN A 73 2.73 -8.34 15.77
CA ASN A 73 1.39 -8.34 15.18
C ASN A 73 0.29 -8.14 16.24
N GLU A 74 0.36 -8.88 17.35
CA GLU A 74 -0.64 -8.77 18.41
C GLU A 74 -0.64 -7.38 19.04
N LEU A 75 0.54 -6.81 19.32
CA LEU A 75 0.64 -5.47 19.88
C LEU A 75 0.19 -4.39 18.89
N ALA A 76 0.51 -4.54 17.61
CA ALA A 76 0.08 -3.61 16.57
C ALA A 76 -1.45 -3.60 16.45
N ARG A 77 -2.06 -4.79 16.46
CA ARG A 77 -3.52 -4.97 16.47
C ARG A 77 -4.18 -4.30 17.67
N GLN A 78 -3.64 -4.50 18.87
CA GLN A 78 -4.14 -3.87 20.09
C GLN A 78 -4.06 -2.33 20.04
N ARG A 79 -3.08 -1.78 19.31
CA ARG A 79 -2.90 -0.34 19.12
C ARG A 79 -3.63 0.23 17.91
N GLY A 80 -4.33 -0.61 17.13
CA GLY A 80 -5.04 -0.18 15.92
C GLY A 80 -4.12 0.29 14.79
N VAL A 81 -2.87 -0.18 14.76
CA VAL A 81 -1.88 0.17 13.71
C VAL A 81 -1.37 -1.10 13.01
N SER A 82 -0.75 -0.93 11.84
CA SER A 82 -0.09 -2.05 11.17
C SER A 82 1.23 -2.41 11.88
N SER A 83 1.64 -3.67 11.75
CA SER A 83 2.92 -4.16 12.26
C SER A 83 4.10 -3.44 11.64
N GLU A 84 3.99 -3.06 10.36
CA GLU A 84 4.97 -2.25 9.66
C GLU A 84 5.12 -0.86 10.30
N THR A 85 3.99 -0.18 10.57
CA THR A 85 4.00 1.13 11.23
C THR A 85 4.65 1.05 12.61
N LEU A 86 4.27 0.06 13.41
CA LEU A 86 4.83 -0.13 14.75
C LEU A 86 6.34 -0.38 14.70
N MET A 87 6.79 -1.24 13.79
CA MET A 87 8.20 -1.57 13.62
C MET A 87 9.01 -0.36 13.15
N ASN A 88 8.50 0.40 12.19
CA ASN A 88 9.15 1.62 11.70
C ASN A 88 9.38 2.64 12.83
N LEU A 89 8.36 2.89 13.67
CA LEU A 89 8.48 3.81 14.80
C LEU A 89 9.55 3.35 15.79
N TRP A 90 9.56 2.07 16.15
CA TRP A 90 10.55 1.51 17.08
C TRP A 90 11.97 1.53 16.53
N LEU A 91 12.16 1.17 15.26
CA LEU A 91 13.46 1.18 14.60
C LEU A 91 14.01 2.61 14.51
N GLN A 92 13.17 3.59 14.15
CA GLN A 92 13.56 5.01 14.15
C GLN A 92 14.00 5.47 15.54
N GLN A 93 13.23 5.13 16.57
CA GLN A 93 13.57 5.48 17.94
C GLN A 93 14.93 4.88 18.34
N LYS A 94 15.13 3.57 18.13
CA LYS A 94 16.39 2.90 18.49
C LYS A 94 17.58 3.40 17.70
N LEU A 95 17.43 3.65 16.41
CA LEU A 95 18.51 4.24 15.62
C LEU A 95 18.91 5.62 16.15
N SER A 96 17.94 6.46 16.50
CA SER A 96 18.20 7.79 17.07
C SER A 96 18.95 7.71 18.41
N GLU A 97 18.59 6.76 19.27
CA GLU A 97 19.23 6.55 20.57
C GLU A 97 20.68 6.06 20.40
N THR A 98 20.89 5.08 19.52
CA THR A 98 22.22 4.51 19.22
C THR A 98 23.15 5.55 18.63
N LEU A 99 22.71 6.30 17.61
CA LEU A 99 23.51 7.35 16.98
C LEU A 99 23.90 8.46 17.97
N LYS A 100 23.01 8.83 18.90
CA LYS A 100 23.34 9.78 19.97
C LYS A 100 24.40 9.24 20.92
N ARG A 101 24.35 7.95 21.27
CA ARG A 101 25.34 7.30 22.15
C ARG A 101 26.71 7.21 21.47
N ASP A 102 26.76 6.84 20.20
CA ASP A 102 28.02 6.68 19.47
C ASP A 102 28.75 8.02 19.28
N LYS A 103 28.01 9.09 18.98
CA LYS A 103 28.55 10.46 18.94
C LYS A 103 29.16 10.89 20.28
N ARG A 104 28.56 10.50 21.41
CA ARG A 104 29.11 10.79 22.75
C ARG A 104 30.41 10.02 22.99
N ARG A 105 30.45 8.74 22.63
CA ARG A 105 31.64 7.89 22.77
C ARG A 105 32.82 8.38 21.93
N GLN A 106 32.57 8.80 20.69
CA GLN A 106 33.59 9.37 19.81
C GLN A 106 34.12 10.72 20.33
N LYS A 107 33.27 11.54 20.96
CA LYS A 107 33.69 12.81 21.58
C LYS A 107 34.53 12.60 22.84
N THR A 108 34.32 11.51 23.58
CA THR A 108 35.14 11.16 24.76
C THR A 108 36.49 10.56 24.41
N SER A 109 36.60 9.80 23.30
CA SER A 109 37.89 9.26 22.83
C SER A 109 38.78 10.30 22.14
N SER A 110 38.22 11.39 21.65
CA SER A 110 38.96 12.46 20.96
C SER A 110 39.33 13.66 21.86
N ARG A 111 39.04 13.61 23.17
CA ARG A 111 39.58 14.61 24.11
C ARG A 111 41.04 14.27 24.38
N PRO A 112 42.00 15.17 24.12
CA PRO A 112 43.37 14.94 24.53
C PRO A 112 43.38 14.79 26.05
N VAL A 113 44.00 13.71 26.55
CA VAL A 113 44.31 13.57 27.97
C VAL A 113 45.27 14.70 28.29
N ALA A 114 44.74 15.83 28.76
CA ALA A 114 45.56 16.92 29.25
C ALA A 114 46.41 16.32 30.38
N ALA A 115 47.71 16.29 30.13
CA ALA A 115 48.69 15.68 31.00
C ALA A 115 48.46 16.15 32.44
N SER A 116 48.14 15.20 33.31
CA SER A 116 48.27 15.30 34.77
C SER A 116 49.75 15.37 35.16
N GLN A 117 50.48 16.29 34.54
CA GLN A 117 51.90 16.56 34.78
C GLN A 117 52.09 18.06 34.93
N TYR A 118 51.57 18.58 36.03
CA TYR A 118 52.28 19.59 36.80
C TYR A 118 52.18 19.14 38.26
N ALA A 119 53.15 18.30 38.60
CA ALA A 119 53.71 18.23 39.95
C ALA A 119 54.48 19.53 40.24
#